data_AF-A0A962BML8-F1
#
_entry.id   AF-A0A962BML8-F1
#
_cell.length_a   1.000
_cell.length_b   1.000
_cell.length_c   1.000
_cell.angle_alpha   90.00
_cell.angle_beta   90.00
_cell.angle_gamma   90.00
#
_symmetry.space_group_name_H-M   'P 1'
#
loop_
_entity.id
_entity.type
_entity.pdbx_description
1 polymer ?
#
loop_
_entity_poly.entity_id
_entity_poly.type
_entity_poly.pdbx_seq_one_letter_code
_entity_poly.pdbx_strand_id
1 'polypeptide(L)'
;MSYILGNPPFSGAMVMDDQARESFGEVFSDLKGAGVLDFVAAWYWLAAKFIQGTPIEVGFVSTNSICQGEQVGLLWRPMLDRYGMRINFAHRTFKWSNEARGKAAVHCVIIGFSTRDKQGKVIFDYEDMSGEPQQLTASNINPYLIDAPDLLLENRKQPISDVPLMRFGSMPRDGGNLLFTQEDYDEFTELEPGARKWMRPYVGSAEFLNGGWRWCLWLKGAAPSDLRGLPNTLDRVEKTGSFEFQVG
;
A
#
# COMPACT_ATOMS: atom_id res chain seq x y z
N MET A 1 31.43 2.02 -15.76
CA MET A 1 30.04 1.54 -15.61
C MET A 1 29.13 2.58 -16.22
N SER A 2 28.21 2.20 -17.12
CA SER A 2 27.37 3.17 -17.85
C SER A 2 25.89 3.09 -17.49
N TYR A 3 25.41 1.91 -17.07
CA TYR A 3 24.00 1.65 -16.79
C TYR A 3 23.84 0.76 -15.55
N ILE A 4 22.74 0.95 -14.81
CA ILE A 4 22.27 0.06 -13.75
C ILE A 4 20.85 -0.37 -14.12
N LEU A 5 20.65 -1.65 -14.39
CA LEU A 5 19.35 -2.19 -14.83
C LEU A 5 18.94 -3.34 -13.92
N GLY A 6 17.66 -3.48 -13.63
CA GLY A 6 17.19 -4.59 -12.82
C GLY A 6 15.69 -4.64 -12.60
N ASN A 7 15.24 -5.77 -12.05
CA ASN A 7 13.90 -5.97 -11.53
C ASN A 7 14.05 -6.33 -10.03
N PRO A 8 14.21 -5.33 -9.15
CA PRO A 8 14.38 -5.61 -7.73
C PRO A 8 13.09 -6.20 -7.12
N PRO A 9 13.18 -6.94 -6.01
CA PRO A 9 12.03 -7.60 -5.40
C PRO A 9 10.96 -6.61 -4.91
N PHE A 10 9.69 -7.02 -5.00
CA PHE A 10 8.54 -6.25 -4.52
C PHE A 10 8.05 -6.85 -3.20
N SER A 11 7.91 -6.03 -2.17
CA SER A 11 7.30 -6.45 -0.92
C SER A 11 6.73 -5.23 -0.21
N GLY A 12 5.40 -5.22 -0.03
CA GLY A 12 4.74 -4.14 0.69
C GLY A 12 5.18 -4.11 2.15
N ALA A 13 5.18 -2.92 2.75
CA ALA A 13 5.65 -2.70 4.13
C ALA A 13 5.09 -3.68 5.17
N MET A 14 3.81 -4.05 5.03
CA MET A 14 3.10 -4.93 5.96
C MET A 14 3.50 -6.40 5.87
N VAL A 15 4.14 -6.83 4.78
CA VAL A 15 4.47 -8.25 4.53
C VAL A 15 5.98 -8.51 4.45
N MET A 16 6.82 -7.49 4.70
CA MET A 16 8.25 -7.69 4.86
C MET A 16 8.54 -8.54 6.10
N ASP A 17 9.47 -9.49 5.97
CA ASP A 17 10.06 -10.18 7.12
C ASP A 17 10.98 -9.26 7.92
N ASP A 18 11.37 -9.70 9.12
CA ASP A 18 12.13 -8.87 10.06
C ASP A 18 13.54 -8.53 9.56
N GLN A 19 14.19 -9.45 8.83
CA GLN A 19 15.53 -9.24 8.29
C GLN A 19 15.53 -8.20 7.16
N ALA A 20 14.54 -8.29 6.27
CA ALA A 20 14.29 -7.31 5.24
C ALA A 20 13.96 -5.95 5.85
N ARG A 21 13.14 -5.92 6.90
CA ARG A 21 12.76 -4.68 7.61
C ARG A 21 13.95 -3.99 8.28
N GLU A 22 14.84 -4.73 8.91
CA GLU A 22 16.08 -4.19 9.50
C GLU A 22 16.98 -3.59 8.41
N SER A 23 17.28 -4.36 7.37
CA SER A 23 18.10 -3.91 6.23
C SER A 23 17.50 -2.68 5.54
N PHE A 24 16.17 -2.65 5.39
CA PHE A 24 15.44 -1.53 4.82
C PHE A 24 15.56 -0.27 5.69
N GLY A 25 15.50 -0.44 7.01
CA GLY A 25 15.73 0.63 7.98
C GLY A 25 17.13 1.24 7.89
N GLU A 26 18.16 0.43 7.67
CA GLU A 26 19.54 0.92 7.48
C GLU A 26 19.67 1.80 6.22
N VAL A 27 19.10 1.33 5.10
CA VAL A 27 19.11 2.06 3.81
C VAL A 27 18.48 3.45 3.95
N PHE A 28 17.36 3.52 4.67
CA PHE A 28 16.56 4.73 4.88
C PHE A 28 16.79 5.40 6.25
N SER A 29 17.94 5.16 6.88
CA SER A 29 18.29 5.74 8.18
C SER A 29 18.19 7.28 8.23
N ASP A 30 18.30 7.94 7.08
CA ASP A 30 18.19 9.39 6.90
C ASP A 30 16.84 9.89 6.33
N LEU A 31 15.83 9.01 6.23
CA LEU A 31 14.49 9.33 5.72
C LEU A 31 13.39 9.00 6.74
N LYS A 32 12.81 10.04 7.35
CA LYS A 32 11.72 9.89 8.31
C LYS A 32 10.45 9.36 7.63
N GLY A 33 9.85 8.32 8.22
CA GLY A 33 8.59 7.75 7.75
C GLY A 33 8.74 6.69 6.66
N ALA A 34 9.97 6.32 6.27
CA ALA A 34 10.24 5.35 5.21
C ALA A 34 9.59 3.98 5.42
N GLY A 35 9.23 3.60 6.65
CA GLY A 35 8.65 2.29 6.96
C GLY A 35 7.32 1.94 6.26
N VAL A 36 6.70 2.87 5.53
CA VAL A 36 5.51 2.60 4.69
C VAL A 36 5.84 2.36 3.20
N LEU A 37 7.07 2.62 2.79
CA LEU A 37 7.51 2.43 1.41
C LEU A 37 7.58 0.95 1.06
N ASP A 38 7.30 0.62 -0.20
CA ASP A 38 7.56 -0.72 -0.72
C ASP A 38 9.07 -1.01 -0.71
N PHE A 39 9.43 -2.27 -0.47
CA PHE A 39 10.81 -2.72 -0.42
C PHE A 39 11.62 -2.28 -1.65
N VAL A 40 11.00 -2.29 -2.85
CA VAL A 40 11.65 -1.87 -4.10
C VAL A 40 12.20 -0.44 -4.04
N ALA A 41 11.64 0.44 -3.20
CA ALA A 41 12.11 1.82 -3.02
C ALA A 41 13.57 1.89 -2.52
N ALA A 42 14.05 0.88 -1.78
CA ALA A 42 15.43 0.84 -1.29
C ALA A 42 16.45 0.91 -2.44
N TRP A 43 16.15 0.28 -3.58
CA TRP A 43 17.03 0.31 -4.75
C TRP A 43 17.09 1.68 -5.40
N TYR A 44 15.98 2.42 -5.43
CA TYR A 44 15.96 3.80 -5.92
C TYR A 44 16.84 4.70 -5.05
N TRP A 45 16.70 4.56 -3.73
CA TRP A 45 17.48 5.34 -2.76
C TRP A 45 18.98 5.05 -2.85
N LEU A 46 19.36 3.77 -2.90
CA LEU A 46 20.74 3.35 -3.06
C LEU A 46 21.32 3.81 -4.39
N ALA A 47 20.57 3.66 -5.50
CA ALA A 47 21.01 4.10 -6.81
C ALA A 47 21.22 5.62 -6.85
N ALA A 48 20.28 6.41 -6.30
CA ALA A 48 20.40 7.86 -6.25
C ALA A 48 21.63 8.33 -5.45
N LYS A 49 21.96 7.67 -4.34
CA LYS A 49 23.21 7.90 -3.58
C LYS A 49 24.44 7.53 -4.41
N PHE A 50 24.41 6.38 -5.08
CA PHE A 50 25.56 5.82 -5.78
C PHE A 50 25.97 6.58 -7.04
N ILE A 51 25.00 7.07 -7.83
CA ILE A 51 25.27 7.66 -9.16
C ILE A 51 25.63 9.16 -9.12
N GLN A 52 25.76 9.76 -7.94
CA GLN A 52 26.09 11.19 -7.80
C GLN A 52 27.40 11.54 -8.51
N GLY A 53 27.39 12.61 -9.31
CA GLY A 53 28.55 13.05 -10.10
C GLY A 53 28.93 12.14 -11.28
N THR A 54 28.12 11.13 -11.61
CA THR A 54 28.40 10.20 -12.71
C THR A 54 27.44 10.39 -13.90
N PRO A 55 27.79 9.92 -15.11
CA PRO A 55 26.87 9.85 -16.25
C PRO A 55 25.93 8.63 -16.20
N ILE A 56 25.93 7.85 -15.11
CA ILE A 56 25.23 6.57 -15.05
C ILE A 56 23.71 6.79 -15.15
N GLU A 57 23.06 5.92 -15.91
CA GLU A 57 21.61 5.88 -16.03
C GLU A 57 21.06 4.59 -15.41
N VAL A 58 19.91 4.71 -14.76
CA VAL A 58 19.29 3.63 -14.00
C VAL A 58 17.94 3.30 -14.63
N GLY A 59 17.62 2.02 -14.75
CA GLY A 59 16.34 1.52 -15.25
C GLY A 59 15.84 0.37 -14.39
N PHE A 60 14.74 0.58 -13.65
CA PHE A 60 14.17 -0.45 -12.79
C PHE A 60 12.74 -0.80 -13.16
N VAL A 61 12.43 -2.10 -13.16
CA VAL A 61 11.05 -2.60 -13.06
C VAL A 61 10.61 -2.48 -11.60
N SER A 62 9.38 -2.04 -11.35
CA SER A 62 8.87 -1.83 -9.99
C SER A 62 7.37 -2.04 -9.92
N THR A 63 6.82 -2.33 -8.74
CA THR A 63 5.38 -2.19 -8.52
C THR A 63 4.95 -0.75 -8.82
N ASN A 64 3.78 -0.57 -9.44
CA ASN A 64 3.25 0.76 -9.74
C ASN A 64 2.94 1.61 -8.49
N SER A 65 2.91 0.99 -7.31
CA SER A 65 2.63 1.67 -6.03
C SER A 65 3.66 2.74 -5.66
N ILE A 66 4.93 2.64 -6.11
CA ILE A 66 5.94 3.68 -5.85
C ILE A 66 5.67 4.99 -6.62
N CYS A 67 4.74 4.97 -7.56
CA CYS A 67 4.26 6.12 -8.34
C CYS A 67 2.81 6.48 -8.01
N GLN A 68 2.25 5.96 -6.92
CA GLN A 68 0.85 6.16 -6.53
C GLN A 68 0.70 6.42 -5.02
N GLY A 69 -0.36 7.13 -4.64
CA GLY A 69 -0.75 7.31 -3.25
C GLY A 69 0.34 7.90 -2.35
N GLU A 70 0.47 7.33 -1.15
CA GLU A 70 1.34 7.86 -0.09
C GLU A 70 2.84 7.71 -0.36
N GLN A 71 3.24 6.78 -1.23
CA GLN A 71 4.65 6.51 -1.51
C GLN A 71 5.31 7.65 -2.29
N VAL A 72 4.55 8.34 -3.16
CA VAL A 72 5.12 9.29 -4.12
C VAL A 72 5.82 10.44 -3.43
N GLY A 73 5.09 11.16 -2.56
CA GLY A 73 5.65 12.29 -1.83
C GLY A 73 6.80 11.88 -0.91
N LEU A 74 6.71 10.71 -0.29
CA LEU A 74 7.72 10.24 0.67
C LEU A 74 9.04 9.82 0.00
N LEU A 75 8.97 9.07 -1.11
CA LEU A 75 10.16 8.63 -1.85
C LEU A 75 10.70 9.72 -2.77
N TRP A 76 9.85 10.29 -3.61
CA TRP A 76 10.33 11.09 -4.73
C TRP A 76 10.69 12.52 -4.36
N ARG A 77 10.07 13.12 -3.34
CA ARG A 77 10.47 14.46 -2.87
C ARG A 77 11.97 14.51 -2.57
N PRO A 78 12.54 13.66 -1.69
CA PRO A 78 13.99 13.68 -1.47
C PRO A 78 14.80 13.21 -2.69
N MET A 79 14.29 12.29 -3.53
CA MET A 79 14.99 11.91 -4.78
C MET A 79 15.19 13.11 -5.71
N LEU A 80 14.16 13.93 -5.90
CA LEU A 80 14.22 15.14 -6.70
C LEU A 80 15.07 16.22 -6.03
N ASP A 81 14.77 16.56 -4.77
CA ASP A 81 15.32 17.75 -4.10
C ASP A 81 16.75 17.53 -3.58
N ARG A 82 17.04 16.36 -2.99
CA ARG A 82 18.35 16.06 -2.38
C ARG A 82 19.33 15.50 -3.41
N TYR A 83 18.86 14.62 -4.29
CA TYR A 83 19.73 13.88 -5.21
C TYR A 83 19.67 14.38 -6.65
N GLY A 84 18.79 15.33 -6.98
CA GLY A 84 18.67 15.89 -8.32
C GLY A 84 18.24 14.87 -9.36
N MET A 85 17.50 13.84 -8.95
CA MET A 85 17.07 12.77 -9.84
C MET A 85 16.06 13.27 -10.86
N ARG A 86 16.18 12.79 -12.10
CA ARG A 86 15.27 13.12 -13.22
C ARG A 86 14.85 11.84 -13.90
N ILE A 87 13.53 11.67 -14.09
CA ILE A 87 12.98 10.59 -14.90
C ILE A 87 13.12 10.99 -16.37
N ASN A 88 13.71 10.10 -17.15
CA ASN A 88 14.07 10.29 -18.55
C ASN A 88 13.23 9.44 -19.51
N PHE A 89 12.76 8.28 -19.04
CA PHE A 89 11.70 7.52 -19.71
C PHE A 89 10.89 6.74 -18.68
N ALA A 90 9.67 6.36 -19.02
CA ALA A 90 8.88 5.50 -18.15
C ALA A 90 7.91 4.62 -18.94
N HIS A 91 7.74 3.37 -18.50
CA HIS A 91 6.56 2.58 -18.80
C HIS A 91 5.54 2.80 -17.69
N ARG A 92 4.32 3.21 -18.09
CA ARG A 92 3.17 3.28 -17.19
C ARG A 92 2.69 1.89 -16.81
N THR A 93 1.62 1.85 -16.01
CA THR A 93 1.09 0.60 -15.47
C THR A 93 0.79 -0.42 -16.57
N PHE A 94 1.44 -1.57 -16.50
CA PHE A 94 1.13 -2.76 -17.30
C PHE A 94 1.05 -3.98 -16.39
N LYS A 95 0.40 -5.04 -16.86
CA LYS A 95 0.25 -6.30 -16.14
C LYS A 95 1.49 -7.14 -16.38
N TRP A 96 2.21 -7.46 -15.32
CA TRP A 96 3.35 -8.36 -15.42
C TRP A 96 2.89 -9.81 -15.59
N SER A 97 3.46 -10.48 -16.60
CA SER A 97 3.32 -11.93 -16.76
C SER A 97 4.71 -12.55 -16.88
N ASN A 98 5.00 -13.55 -16.05
CA ASN A 98 6.14 -14.44 -16.23
C ASN A 98 5.63 -15.85 -16.61
N GLU A 99 6.44 -16.62 -17.34
CA GLU A 99 6.14 -18.00 -17.75
C GLU A 99 6.29 -19.03 -16.61
N ALA A 100 6.69 -18.58 -15.42
CA ALA A 100 6.81 -19.42 -14.23
C ALA A 100 5.46 -19.80 -13.62
N ARG A 101 5.35 -21.04 -13.12
CA ARG A 101 4.17 -21.54 -12.37
C ARG A 101 3.96 -20.73 -11.10
N GLY A 102 2.80 -20.06 -10.99
CA GLY A 102 2.41 -19.27 -9.81
C GLY A 102 2.33 -17.77 -10.09
N LYS A 103 1.52 -17.37 -11.08
CA LYS A 103 1.37 -15.99 -11.57
C LYS A 103 1.13 -15.02 -10.41
N ALA A 104 2.13 -14.20 -10.07
CA ALA A 104 1.89 -12.97 -9.35
C ALA A 104 1.20 -12.00 -10.33
N ALA A 105 -0.11 -11.77 -10.17
CA ALA A 105 -0.84 -10.76 -10.93
C ALA A 105 -0.50 -9.37 -10.38
N VAL A 106 0.70 -8.90 -10.68
CA VAL A 106 1.19 -7.59 -10.20
C VAL A 106 1.18 -6.60 -11.36
N HIS A 107 0.76 -5.38 -11.05
CA HIS A 107 0.90 -4.24 -11.94
C HIS A 107 2.27 -3.59 -11.75
N CYS A 108 3.02 -3.49 -12.85
CA CYS A 108 4.37 -2.97 -12.87
C CYS A 108 4.46 -1.64 -13.61
N VAL A 109 5.53 -0.91 -13.32
CA VAL A 109 6.05 0.23 -14.09
C VAL A 109 7.53 -0.04 -14.39
N ILE A 110 8.09 0.66 -15.38
CA ILE A 110 9.53 0.70 -15.62
C ILE A 110 9.95 2.16 -15.57
N ILE A 111 10.97 2.50 -14.79
CA ILE A 111 11.39 3.88 -14.62
C ILE A 111 12.87 4.02 -14.95
N GLY A 112 13.15 4.83 -15.96
CA GLY A 112 14.49 5.26 -16.33
C GLY A 112 14.83 6.60 -15.72
N PHE A 113 15.86 6.68 -14.88
CA PHE A 113 16.23 7.92 -14.19
C PHE A 113 17.74 8.11 -14.06
N SER A 114 18.18 9.35 -13.86
CA SER A 114 19.59 9.70 -13.58
C SER A 114 19.70 11.09 -12.94
N THR A 115 20.92 11.57 -12.69
CA THR A 115 21.20 12.97 -12.30
C THR A 115 21.07 13.96 -13.46
N ARG A 116 20.90 13.47 -14.69
CA ARG A 116 20.85 14.30 -15.91
C ARG A 116 19.43 14.36 -16.44
N ASP A 117 18.99 15.59 -16.72
CA ASP A 117 17.72 15.83 -17.39
C ASP A 117 17.88 15.68 -18.91
N LYS A 118 17.34 14.61 -19.47
CA LYS A 118 17.43 14.35 -20.92
C LYS A 118 16.35 15.09 -21.69
N GLN A 119 16.71 15.56 -22.88
CA GLN A 119 15.75 15.95 -23.91
C GLN A 119 15.14 14.71 -24.58
N GLY A 120 13.94 14.86 -25.12
CA GLY A 120 13.24 13.79 -25.84
C GLY A 120 12.77 12.66 -24.91
N LYS A 121 12.19 13.00 -23.76
CA LYS A 121 11.64 12.01 -22.84
C LYS A 121 10.47 11.27 -23.47
N VAL A 122 10.36 9.98 -23.16
CA VAL A 122 9.32 9.10 -23.71
C VAL A 122 8.57 8.40 -22.58
N ILE A 123 7.25 8.43 -22.67
CA ILE A 123 6.34 7.62 -21.86
C ILE A 123 5.79 6.51 -22.74
N PHE A 124 5.92 5.27 -22.28
CA PHE A 124 5.28 4.09 -22.85
C PHE A 124 3.96 3.87 -22.12
N ASP A 125 2.86 4.07 -22.82
CA ASP A 125 1.50 4.02 -22.31
C ASP A 125 0.77 2.79 -22.86
N TYR A 126 -0.14 2.22 -22.07
CA TYR A 126 -0.79 0.94 -22.37
C TYR A 126 -2.31 1.14 -22.40
N GLU A 127 -2.92 1.04 -23.59
CA GLU A 127 -4.38 1.02 -23.73
C GLU A 127 -4.95 -0.29 -23.18
N ASP A 128 -4.34 -1.41 -23.55
CA ASP A 128 -4.49 -2.71 -22.89
C ASP A 128 -3.26 -2.97 -22.02
N MET A 129 -3.45 -3.11 -20.70
CA MET A 129 -2.38 -3.40 -19.74
C MET A 129 -1.63 -4.72 -20.04
N SER A 130 -2.18 -5.63 -20.84
CA SER A 130 -1.50 -6.86 -21.28
C SER A 130 -0.95 -6.79 -22.71
N GLY A 131 -1.14 -5.67 -23.40
CA GLY A 131 -0.74 -5.46 -24.79
C GLY A 131 0.59 -4.72 -24.95
N GLU A 132 0.90 -4.35 -26.18
CA GLU A 132 2.07 -3.55 -26.52
C GLU A 132 1.87 -2.07 -26.18
N PRO A 133 2.90 -1.36 -25.71
CA PRO A 133 2.79 0.06 -25.41
C PRO A 133 2.80 0.94 -26.66
N GLN A 134 2.12 2.07 -26.57
CA GLN A 134 2.31 3.21 -27.45
C GLN A 134 3.33 4.20 -26.87
N GLN A 135 4.12 4.83 -27.73
CA GLN A 135 5.09 5.84 -27.32
C GLN A 135 4.49 7.24 -27.37
N LEU A 136 4.63 7.98 -26.27
CA LEU A 136 4.24 9.37 -26.12
C LEU A 136 5.48 10.21 -25.82
N THR A 137 5.71 11.26 -26.61
CA THR A 137 6.74 12.26 -26.27
C THR A 137 6.28 13.08 -25.08
N ALA A 138 7.18 13.35 -24.15
CA ALA A 138 6.90 14.12 -22.94
C ALA A 138 7.91 15.26 -22.77
N SER A 139 7.43 16.41 -22.30
CA SER A 139 8.30 17.54 -21.93
C SER A 139 8.99 17.32 -20.59
N ASN A 140 8.26 16.74 -19.62
CA ASN A 140 8.77 16.23 -18.36
C ASN A 140 8.16 14.86 -18.07
N ILE A 141 8.77 14.07 -17.20
CA ILE A 141 8.10 12.91 -16.61
C ILE A 141 8.18 13.09 -15.12
N ASN A 142 7.05 13.43 -14.49
CA ASN A 142 7.02 13.60 -13.04
C ASN A 142 6.94 12.22 -12.35
N PRO A 143 7.07 12.15 -11.02
CA PRO A 143 6.97 10.90 -10.27
C PRO A 143 5.64 10.13 -10.34
N TYR A 144 4.58 10.70 -10.91
CA TYR A 144 3.34 9.99 -11.23
C TYR A 144 3.35 9.40 -12.64
N LEU A 145 4.50 9.47 -13.33
CA LEU A 145 4.73 8.99 -14.70
C LEU A 145 3.83 9.68 -15.73
N ILE A 146 3.59 10.98 -15.55
CA ILE A 146 2.80 11.81 -16.46
C ILE A 146 3.61 13.01 -16.95
N ASP A 147 3.24 13.54 -18.12
CA ASP A 147 3.82 14.77 -18.66
C ASP A 147 3.23 15.99 -17.97
N ALA A 148 3.84 16.36 -16.84
CA ALA A 148 3.44 17.47 -16.00
C ALA A 148 4.63 17.98 -15.16
N PRO A 149 4.53 19.15 -14.53
CA PRO A 149 5.51 19.62 -13.55
C PRO A 149 5.69 18.65 -12.38
N ASP A 150 6.82 18.79 -11.67
CA ASP A 150 7.18 18.01 -10.47
C ASP A 150 6.40 18.48 -9.22
N LEU A 151 5.07 18.45 -9.29
CA LEU A 151 4.19 18.73 -8.17
C LEU A 151 3.86 17.43 -7.43
N LEU A 152 4.37 17.29 -6.20
CA LEU A 152 4.13 16.12 -5.35
C LEU A 152 3.13 16.44 -4.24
N LEU A 153 2.17 15.53 -4.06
CA LEU A 153 1.20 15.59 -2.98
C LEU A 153 1.73 14.85 -1.75
N GLU A 154 1.71 15.52 -0.60
CA GLU A 154 2.11 14.97 0.69
C GLU A 154 0.90 14.55 1.52
N ASN A 155 1.11 13.59 2.43
CA ASN A 155 0.09 13.17 3.37
C ASN A 155 -0.30 14.33 4.30
N ARG A 156 -1.60 14.54 4.52
CA ARG A 156 -2.14 15.58 5.40
C ARG A 156 -3.15 14.98 6.37
N LYS A 157 -3.09 15.42 7.62
CA LYS A 157 -4.08 15.07 8.65
C LYS A 157 -5.34 15.93 8.63
N GLN A 158 -5.31 17.05 7.92
CA GLN A 158 -6.39 18.05 7.88
C GLN A 158 -6.66 18.44 6.42
N PRO A 159 -7.94 18.64 6.04
CA PRO A 159 -8.31 19.14 4.71
C PRO A 159 -7.70 20.50 4.40
N ILE A 160 -7.54 20.80 3.11
CA ILE A 160 -7.08 22.11 2.63
C ILE A 160 -8.26 23.10 2.56
N SER A 161 -9.45 22.57 2.28
CA SER A 161 -10.69 23.34 2.17
C SER A 161 -11.52 23.22 3.45
N ASP A 162 -12.47 24.14 3.63
CA ASP A 162 -13.45 24.10 4.72
C ASP A 162 -14.48 23.00 4.47
N VAL A 163 -14.14 21.77 4.88
CA VAL A 163 -14.98 20.57 4.76
C VAL A 163 -14.89 19.72 6.04
N PRO A 164 -15.93 18.92 6.36
CA PRO A 164 -15.89 18.04 7.52
C PRO A 164 -14.72 17.05 7.49
N LEU A 165 -14.17 16.74 8.67
CA LEU A 165 -13.10 15.76 8.79
C LEU A 165 -13.57 14.36 8.42
N MET A 166 -12.87 13.74 7.47
CA MET A 166 -13.02 12.32 7.19
C MET A 166 -12.55 11.50 8.39
N ARG A 167 -13.29 10.44 8.70
CA ARG A 167 -12.93 9.46 9.73
C ARG A 167 -12.67 8.12 9.07
N PHE A 168 -11.61 7.46 9.52
CA PHE A 168 -11.39 6.07 9.17
C PHE A 168 -12.42 5.19 9.89
N GLY A 169 -12.89 4.14 9.20
CA GLY A 169 -13.85 3.19 9.76
C GLY A 169 -13.29 2.43 10.97
N SER A 170 -14.16 1.69 11.65
CA SER A 170 -13.72 0.79 12.73
C SER A 170 -13.04 -0.43 12.12
N MET A 171 -11.75 -0.59 12.35
CA MET A 171 -10.98 -1.77 11.91
C MET A 171 -10.89 -2.78 13.07
N PRO A 172 -11.55 -3.95 12.98
CA PRO A 172 -11.68 -4.85 14.12
C PRO A 172 -10.39 -5.59 14.51
N ARG A 173 -9.47 -5.85 13.56
CA ARG A 173 -8.21 -6.61 13.78
C ARG A 173 -8.40 -7.90 14.59
N ASP A 174 -9.51 -8.58 14.37
CA ASP A 174 -10.03 -9.63 15.24
C ASP A 174 -9.84 -11.04 14.69
N GLY A 175 -9.15 -11.21 13.56
CA GLY A 175 -9.09 -12.48 12.85
C GLY A 175 -10.45 -12.99 12.35
N GLY A 176 -11.46 -12.11 12.28
CA GLY A 176 -12.84 -12.47 11.95
C GLY A 176 -13.67 -13.01 13.12
N ASN A 177 -13.12 -13.07 14.34
CA ASN A 177 -13.80 -13.65 15.50
C ASN A 177 -15.03 -12.86 15.96
N LEU A 178 -15.09 -11.55 15.71
CA LEU A 178 -16.19 -10.68 16.10
C LEU A 178 -17.13 -10.35 14.95
N LEU A 179 -16.91 -10.93 13.76
CA LEU A 179 -17.75 -10.75 12.58
C LEU A 179 -18.62 -11.99 12.34
N PHE A 180 -19.79 -11.77 11.75
CA PHE A 180 -20.82 -12.78 11.54
C PHE A 180 -21.47 -12.56 10.17
N THR A 181 -21.75 -13.66 9.45
CA THR A 181 -22.77 -13.64 8.39
C THR A 181 -24.16 -13.52 9.00
N GLN A 182 -25.20 -13.45 8.15
CA GLN A 182 -26.57 -13.50 8.63
C GLN A 182 -26.87 -14.83 9.31
N GLU A 183 -26.42 -15.94 8.71
CA GLU A 183 -26.61 -17.29 9.24
C GLU A 183 -25.88 -17.46 10.58
N ASP A 184 -24.60 -17.05 10.66
CA ASP A 184 -23.82 -17.11 11.91
C ASP A 184 -24.48 -16.29 13.03
N TYR A 185 -25.07 -15.14 12.68
CA TYR A 185 -25.77 -14.28 13.63
C TYR A 185 -27.02 -14.99 14.17
N ASP A 186 -27.82 -15.58 13.30
CA ASP A 186 -29.06 -16.25 13.69
C ASP A 186 -28.76 -17.43 14.61
N GLU A 187 -27.81 -18.30 14.23
CA GLU A 187 -27.35 -19.43 15.06
C GLU A 187 -26.78 -18.96 16.41
N PHE A 188 -25.89 -17.97 16.40
CA PHE A 188 -25.24 -17.49 17.62
C PHE A 188 -26.23 -16.89 18.61
N THR A 189 -27.24 -16.18 18.10
CA THR A 189 -28.25 -15.51 18.94
C THR A 189 -29.40 -16.41 19.37
N GLU A 190 -29.51 -17.62 18.81
CA GLU A 190 -30.30 -18.71 19.35
C GLU A 190 -29.57 -19.42 20.50
N LEU A 191 -28.27 -19.72 20.31
CA LEU A 191 -27.43 -20.34 21.34
C LEU A 191 -27.22 -19.44 22.56
N GLU A 192 -27.04 -18.14 22.33
CA GLU A 192 -26.77 -17.16 23.38
C GLU A 192 -27.66 -15.90 23.20
N PRO A 193 -28.96 -15.97 23.54
CA PRO A 193 -29.90 -14.86 23.30
C PRO A 193 -29.50 -13.54 23.97
N GLY A 194 -28.79 -13.62 25.10
CA GLY A 194 -28.26 -12.46 25.82
C GLY A 194 -27.23 -11.66 25.02
N ALA A 195 -26.61 -12.23 23.98
CA ALA A 195 -25.66 -11.55 23.11
C ALA A 195 -26.33 -10.58 22.12
N ARG A 196 -27.64 -10.72 21.85
CA ARG A 196 -28.38 -9.85 20.90
C ARG A 196 -28.23 -8.36 21.23
N LYS A 197 -28.11 -7.99 22.51
CA LYS A 197 -27.91 -6.58 22.92
C LYS A 197 -26.60 -5.97 22.39
N TRP A 198 -25.59 -6.81 22.16
CA TRP A 198 -24.26 -6.43 21.69
C TRP A 198 -24.08 -6.55 20.18
N MET A 199 -25.03 -7.16 19.48
CA MET A 199 -24.96 -7.28 18.04
C MET A 199 -25.32 -5.97 17.35
N ARG A 200 -24.53 -5.61 16.34
CA ARG A 200 -24.76 -4.43 15.50
C ARG A 200 -24.55 -4.79 14.03
N PRO A 201 -25.31 -4.18 13.10
CA PRO A 201 -25.00 -4.29 11.69
C PRO A 201 -23.57 -3.80 11.41
N TYR A 202 -22.85 -4.56 10.59
CA TYR A 202 -21.51 -4.25 10.15
C TYR A 202 -21.53 -4.05 8.63
N VAL A 203 -21.12 -2.87 8.18
CA VAL A 203 -21.11 -2.50 6.77
C VAL A 203 -19.68 -2.14 6.37
N GLY A 204 -19.00 -3.07 5.68
CA GLY A 204 -17.73 -2.81 5.02
C GLY A 204 -17.94 -2.43 3.55
N SER A 205 -16.85 -2.33 2.80
CA SER A 205 -16.89 -1.98 1.37
C SER A 205 -17.67 -3.01 0.55
N ALA A 206 -17.52 -4.30 0.85
CA ALA A 206 -18.20 -5.37 0.12
C ALA A 206 -19.71 -5.32 0.31
N GLU A 207 -20.17 -5.16 1.56
CA GLU A 207 -21.58 -5.06 1.89
C GLU A 207 -22.20 -3.77 1.34
N PHE A 208 -21.46 -2.66 1.39
CA PHE A 208 -21.92 -1.39 0.84
C PHE A 208 -22.09 -1.42 -0.69
N LEU A 209 -21.15 -2.04 -1.41
CA LEU A 209 -21.15 -2.06 -2.87
C LEU A 209 -22.08 -3.13 -3.45
N ASN A 210 -22.14 -4.31 -2.83
CA ASN A 210 -22.86 -5.48 -3.38
C ASN A 210 -24.17 -5.79 -2.65
N GLY A 211 -24.49 -5.04 -1.59
CA GLY A 211 -25.57 -5.39 -0.67
C GLY A 211 -25.19 -6.56 0.24
N GLY A 212 -26.19 -7.06 0.97
CA GLY A 212 -26.01 -8.10 1.98
C GLY A 212 -25.86 -7.55 3.40
N TRP A 213 -25.93 -8.44 4.37
CA TRP A 213 -25.86 -8.11 5.79
C TRP A 213 -24.72 -8.86 6.46
N ARG A 214 -23.94 -8.13 7.24
CA ARG A 214 -23.04 -8.69 8.24
C ARG A 214 -23.36 -8.09 9.59
N TRP A 215 -22.97 -8.82 10.62
CA TRP A 215 -23.12 -8.39 12.00
C TRP A 215 -21.76 -8.42 12.68
N CYS A 216 -21.63 -7.60 13.72
CA CYS A 216 -20.49 -7.68 14.62
C CYS A 216 -20.91 -7.66 16.08
N LEU A 217 -20.08 -8.29 16.92
CA LEU A 217 -20.12 -8.10 18.37
C LEU A 217 -19.50 -6.76 18.74
N TRP A 218 -20.35 -5.76 18.97
CA TRP A 218 -19.93 -4.41 19.34
C TRP A 218 -19.90 -4.25 20.87
N LEU A 219 -18.76 -4.62 21.47
CA LEU A 219 -18.58 -4.65 22.93
C LEU A 219 -18.06 -3.34 23.53
N LYS A 220 -18.00 -2.26 22.75
CA LYS A 220 -17.52 -0.95 23.25
C LYS A 220 -18.41 -0.46 24.39
N GLY A 221 -17.84 -0.37 25.59
CA GLY A 221 -18.54 0.07 26.80
C GLY A 221 -19.24 -1.04 27.58
N ALA A 222 -19.05 -2.32 27.21
CA ALA A 222 -19.51 -3.45 28.02
C ALA A 222 -18.71 -3.55 29.32
N ALA A 223 -19.40 -3.73 30.46
CA ALA A 223 -18.73 -4.05 31.71
C ALA A 223 -18.46 -5.57 31.80
N PRO A 224 -17.45 -6.03 32.55
CA PRO A 224 -17.23 -7.48 32.73
C PRO A 224 -18.45 -8.21 33.31
N SER A 225 -19.29 -7.55 34.10
CA SER A 225 -20.56 -8.09 34.59
C SER A 225 -21.56 -8.38 33.47
N ASP A 226 -21.54 -7.63 32.37
CA ASP A 226 -22.44 -7.85 31.24
C ASP A 226 -22.11 -9.12 30.44
N LEU A 227 -20.84 -9.53 30.46
CA LEU A 227 -20.32 -10.64 29.67
C LEU A 227 -20.21 -11.95 30.46
N ARG A 228 -20.25 -11.88 31.80
CA ARG A 228 -20.13 -13.05 32.68
C ARG A 228 -21.13 -14.18 32.40
N GLY A 229 -22.31 -13.85 31.88
CA GLY A 229 -23.35 -14.82 31.50
C GLY A 229 -23.34 -15.20 30.02
N LEU A 230 -22.31 -14.81 29.26
CA LEU A 230 -22.22 -14.96 27.81
C LEU A 230 -20.95 -15.77 27.43
N PRO A 231 -20.90 -17.08 27.76
CA PRO A 231 -19.70 -17.91 27.55
C PRO A 231 -19.23 -17.96 26.09
N ASN A 232 -20.13 -17.98 25.11
CA ASN A 232 -19.74 -18.03 23.69
C ASN A 232 -19.20 -16.68 23.21
N THR A 233 -19.75 -15.58 23.72
CA THR A 233 -19.18 -14.24 23.51
C THR A 233 -17.78 -14.13 24.10
N LEU A 234 -17.56 -14.66 25.31
CA LEU A 234 -16.24 -14.66 25.95
C LEU A 234 -15.21 -15.49 25.17
N ASP A 235 -15.58 -16.67 24.68
CA ASP A 235 -14.70 -17.50 23.83
C ASP A 235 -14.22 -16.74 22.57
N ARG A 236 -15.12 -16.00 21.89
CA ARG A 236 -14.73 -15.15 20.74
C ARG A 236 -13.81 -14.00 21.14
N VAL A 237 -13.99 -13.41 22.33
CA VAL A 237 -13.09 -12.38 22.87
C VAL A 237 -11.71 -12.97 23.17
N GLU A 238 -11.63 -14.17 23.75
CA GLU A 238 -10.37 -14.86 24.03
C GLU A 238 -9.62 -15.23 22.75
N LYS A 239 -10.33 -15.70 21.71
CA LYS A 239 -9.76 -15.95 20.37
C LYS A 239 -9.22 -14.67 19.73
N THR A 240 -9.92 -13.56 19.89
CA THR A 240 -9.46 -12.25 19.42
C THR A 240 -8.15 -11.86 20.11
N GLY A 241 -8.07 -11.95 21.44
CA GLY A 241 -6.85 -11.67 22.18
C GLY A 241 -5.69 -12.59 21.79
N SER A 242 -5.96 -13.88 21.61
CA SER A 242 -4.94 -14.86 21.19
C SER A 242 -4.37 -14.55 19.79
N PHE A 243 -5.21 -14.08 18.87
CA PHE A 243 -4.80 -13.65 17.54
C PHE A 243 -3.91 -12.40 17.60
N GLU A 244 -4.25 -11.41 18.42
CA GLU A 244 -3.43 -10.20 18.57
C GLU A 244 -2.00 -10.52 19.06
N PHE A 245 -1.84 -11.49 19.98
CA PHE A 245 -0.52 -11.93 20.45
C PHE A 245 0.30 -12.69 19.39
N GLN A 246 -0.33 -13.26 18.37
CA GLN A 246 0.36 -13.98 17.29
C GLN A 246 0.77 -13.05 16.14
N VAL A 247 0.13 -11.89 16.01
CA VAL A 247 0.28 -10.97 14.88
C VAL A 247 1.01 -9.66 15.26
N GLY A 248 1.18 -9.40 16.56
CA GLY A 248 1.96 -8.27 17.09
C GLY A 248 3.41 -8.64 17.40
#